data_AF-A0A2T6CN41-F1
#
_entry.id   AF-A0A2T6CN41-F1
#
_cell.length_a   1.000
_cell.length_b   1.000
_cell.length_c   1.000
_cell.angle_alpha   90.00
_cell.angle_beta   90.00
_cell.angle_gamma   90.00
#
_symmetry.space_group_name_H-M   'P 1'
#
loop_
_entity.id
_entity.type
_entity.pdbx_description
1 polymer ?
#
loop_
_entity_poly.entity_id
_entity_poly.type
_entity_poly.pdbx_seq_one_letter_code
_entity_poly.pdbx_strand_id
1 'polypeptide(L)'
;MPETAPAQPAKPRSVFNNWISAIGGVLAVGALFSFAFLVWMDFSQGEKNPYLGILTYVVAPIFLIGGIGLTFLGAWMQRRYAIKHAANRPDRWQIDFSNRKQRRLIISFAFGGVAFLMLSAFGSYQTYHYSESTQFCGEVCHKAMAPEYVTYRRGSHARVECVECHVGSGAQWFVKAKINGTHQLIAYTLDNYKRPIETPIKNLRPAQDICEKCHWPEKFHGNIDVNYEHFLSDRKNTPFSVRMLMHVNTSQPGAPAGGIHWHVNPSTRVEYYAKDEKRQEIPWMRVVDTKDGTSRVFRTADFKGEPPADQIRTMDCMDCHNRPAHVFPTANDAVERSLFAGRLSAKLPKIKQVAVQALTETKIATADEAPQKIADFVRGKYPDREVATEVASTITELQAIYATTIFPERKADWRVYPNNIGHKDWPGCFRCHDDKHKTAQGQAVRSSDCTSCHTILAQGSGAALELLSAKGLKFAHPGGELDPELACSDCHNGGIQK
;
A
#
# COMPACT_ATOMS: atom_id res chain seq x y z
N MET A 1 66.09 -61.60 -25.97
CA MET A 1 65.64 -60.55 -25.03
C MET A 1 64.55 -59.76 -25.74
N PRO A 2 63.30 -59.75 -25.27
CA PRO A 2 62.30 -58.85 -25.82
C PRO A 2 62.48 -57.46 -25.20
N GLU A 3 62.65 -56.47 -26.06
CA GLU A 3 62.80 -55.06 -25.75
C GLU A 3 61.48 -54.53 -25.18
N THR A 4 61.46 -54.21 -23.89
CA THR A 4 60.30 -53.58 -23.23
C THR A 4 60.17 -52.15 -23.72
N ALA A 5 59.06 -51.86 -24.42
CA ALA A 5 58.70 -50.52 -24.85
C ALA A 5 58.73 -49.52 -23.66
N PRO A 6 59.22 -48.28 -23.85
CA PRO A 6 59.27 -47.30 -22.78
C PRO A 6 57.86 -46.94 -22.32
N ALA A 7 57.63 -47.00 -21.01
CA ALA A 7 56.37 -46.59 -20.39
C ALA A 7 56.07 -45.14 -20.78
N GLN A 8 54.90 -44.91 -21.40
CA GLN A 8 54.46 -43.56 -21.75
C GLN A 8 54.41 -42.68 -20.49
N PRO A 9 54.93 -41.45 -20.53
CA PRO A 9 54.89 -40.56 -19.38
C PRO A 9 53.42 -40.31 -19.02
N ALA A 10 53.06 -40.64 -17.77
CA ALA A 10 51.71 -40.39 -17.26
C ALA A 10 51.39 -38.89 -17.46
N LYS A 11 50.40 -38.60 -18.32
CA LYS A 11 50.00 -37.22 -18.65
C LYS A 11 49.82 -36.41 -17.36
N PRO A 12 50.30 -35.16 -17.31
CA PRO A 12 50.19 -34.32 -16.13
C PRO A 12 48.72 -34.23 -15.68
N ARG A 13 48.44 -34.80 -14.51
CA ARG A 13 47.08 -34.94 -13.96
C ARG A 13 46.55 -33.59 -13.47
N SER A 14 45.36 -33.22 -13.91
CA SER A 14 44.75 -31.91 -13.62
C SER A 14 44.43 -31.72 -12.14
N VAL A 15 44.82 -30.57 -11.58
CA VAL A 15 44.49 -30.16 -10.20
C VAL A 15 43.00 -29.91 -10.00
N PHE A 16 42.23 -29.72 -11.06
CA PHE A 16 40.79 -29.50 -11.02
C PHE A 16 39.97 -30.80 -10.90
N ASN A 17 40.62 -31.98 -10.94
CA ASN A 17 39.96 -33.28 -10.79
C ASN A 17 39.61 -33.57 -9.31
N ASN A 18 38.62 -32.86 -8.78
CA ASN A 18 38.10 -33.06 -7.42
C ASN A 18 36.63 -32.57 -7.33
N TRP A 19 35.87 -33.09 -6.34
CA TRP A 19 34.45 -32.77 -6.17
C TRP A 19 34.17 -31.29 -5.88
N ILE A 20 35.07 -30.60 -5.18
CA ILE A 20 34.91 -29.17 -4.85
C ILE A 20 35.01 -28.35 -6.13
N SER A 21 35.99 -28.63 -6.97
CA SER A 21 36.14 -27.98 -8.27
C SER A 21 35.00 -28.33 -9.23
N ALA A 22 34.47 -29.55 -9.18
CA ALA A 22 33.31 -29.95 -9.97
C ALA A 22 32.05 -29.18 -9.59
N ILE A 23 31.75 -29.10 -8.28
CA ILE A 23 30.60 -28.35 -7.76
C ILE A 23 30.73 -26.87 -8.10
N GLY A 24 31.93 -26.29 -7.90
CA GLY A 24 32.21 -24.90 -8.28
C GLY A 24 32.01 -24.65 -9.77
N GLY A 25 32.46 -25.56 -10.63
CA GLY A 25 32.31 -25.46 -12.08
C GLY A 25 30.85 -25.54 -12.53
N VAL A 26 30.07 -26.47 -11.97
CA VAL A 26 28.62 -26.57 -12.22
C VAL A 26 27.90 -25.30 -11.79
N LEU A 27 28.23 -24.77 -10.61
CA LEU A 27 27.64 -23.54 -10.09
C LEU A 27 27.98 -22.34 -10.98
N ALA A 28 29.25 -22.20 -11.40
CA ALA A 28 29.70 -21.12 -12.26
C ALA A 28 29.03 -21.16 -13.65
N VAL A 29 28.96 -22.35 -14.28
CA VAL A 29 28.30 -22.50 -15.58
C VAL A 29 26.80 -22.24 -15.49
N GLY A 30 26.14 -22.77 -14.44
CA GLY A 30 24.72 -22.51 -14.20
C GLY A 30 24.42 -21.03 -13.93
N ALA A 31 25.27 -20.36 -13.15
CA ALA A 31 25.15 -18.93 -12.86
C ALA A 31 25.42 -18.08 -14.11
N LEU A 32 26.40 -18.43 -14.94
CA LEU A 32 26.68 -17.76 -16.21
C LEU A 32 25.52 -17.93 -17.20
N PHE A 33 24.96 -19.13 -17.29
CA PHE A 33 23.76 -19.39 -18.09
C PHE A 33 22.58 -18.55 -17.61
N SER A 34 22.33 -18.54 -16.30
CA SER A 34 21.26 -17.74 -15.69
C SER A 34 21.47 -16.24 -15.94
N PHE A 35 22.70 -15.75 -15.79
CA PHE A 35 23.07 -14.37 -16.11
C PHE A 35 22.76 -14.04 -17.57
N ALA A 36 23.23 -14.85 -18.52
CA ALA A 36 23.01 -14.62 -19.94
C ALA A 36 21.52 -14.66 -20.31
N PHE A 37 20.76 -15.60 -19.72
CA PHE A 37 19.31 -15.69 -19.92
C PHE A 37 18.58 -14.46 -19.38
N LEU A 38 18.91 -14.02 -18.17
CA LEU A 38 18.28 -12.85 -17.56
C LEU A 38 18.63 -11.55 -18.30
N VAL A 39 19.87 -11.40 -18.79
CA VAL A 39 20.27 -10.27 -19.67
C VAL A 39 19.49 -10.30 -20.98
N TRP A 40 19.34 -11.47 -21.61
CA TRP A 40 18.54 -11.60 -22.83
C TRP A 40 17.07 -11.21 -22.60
N MET A 41 16.51 -11.55 -21.44
CA MET A 41 15.17 -11.12 -21.05
C MET A 41 15.07 -9.60 -20.85
N ASP A 42 16.08 -9.00 -20.21
CA ASP A 42 16.17 -7.55 -19.96
C ASP A 42 16.11 -6.77 -21.28
N PHE A 43 16.86 -7.22 -22.30
CA PHE A 43 16.84 -6.61 -23.62
C PHE A 43 15.56 -6.85 -24.44
N SER A 44 14.86 -7.96 -24.21
CA SER A 44 13.73 -8.36 -25.05
C SER A 44 12.36 -7.83 -24.58
N GLN A 45 12.20 -7.49 -23.31
CA GLN A 45 10.88 -7.17 -22.74
C GLN A 45 10.62 -5.69 -22.45
N GLY A 46 11.64 -4.83 -22.53
CA GLY A 46 11.56 -3.42 -22.14
C GLY A 46 11.35 -3.26 -20.62
N GLU A 47 11.71 -2.11 -20.08
CA GLU A 47 11.77 -1.83 -18.63
C GLU A 47 10.44 -2.03 -17.89
N LYS A 48 10.11 -3.26 -17.50
CA LYS A 48 8.86 -3.58 -16.78
C LYS A 48 9.09 -4.18 -15.39
N ASN A 49 10.29 -4.65 -15.09
CA ASN A 49 10.57 -5.33 -13.83
C ASN A 49 11.79 -4.72 -13.12
N PRO A 50 11.58 -3.92 -12.05
CA PRO A 50 12.67 -3.27 -11.32
C PRO A 50 13.59 -4.24 -10.56
N TYR A 51 13.26 -5.54 -10.50
CA TYR A 51 14.06 -6.56 -9.83
C TYR A 51 14.84 -7.48 -10.77
N LEU A 52 14.53 -7.45 -12.06
CA LEU A 52 15.31 -8.17 -13.07
C LEU A 52 16.78 -7.75 -12.99
N GLY A 53 17.04 -6.44 -12.88
CA GLY A 53 18.39 -5.93 -12.68
C GLY A 53 19.10 -6.44 -11.41
N ILE A 54 18.37 -6.71 -10.33
CA ILE A 54 18.99 -7.23 -9.08
C ILE A 54 19.37 -8.70 -9.26
N LEU A 55 18.47 -9.50 -9.83
CA LEU A 55 18.75 -10.92 -10.10
C LEU A 55 19.90 -11.06 -11.11
N THR A 56 19.90 -10.23 -12.15
CA THR A 56 20.91 -10.23 -13.22
C THR A 56 22.24 -9.67 -12.74
N TYR A 57 22.28 -8.50 -12.10
CA TYR A 57 23.54 -7.78 -11.85
C TYR A 57 24.07 -7.93 -10.42
N VAL A 58 23.33 -8.58 -9.51
CA VAL A 58 23.79 -8.85 -8.13
C VAL A 58 23.81 -10.34 -7.84
N VAL A 59 22.66 -11.03 -7.94
CA VAL A 59 22.55 -12.42 -7.50
C VAL A 59 23.34 -13.37 -8.41
N ALA A 60 23.13 -13.32 -9.72
CA ALA A 60 23.84 -14.20 -10.65
C ALA A 60 25.38 -14.02 -10.59
N PRO A 61 25.94 -12.78 -10.52
CA PRO A 61 27.36 -12.55 -10.31
C PRO A 61 27.90 -13.12 -9.00
N ILE A 62 27.16 -13.04 -7.88
CA ILE A 62 27.58 -13.64 -6.60
C ILE A 62 27.76 -15.16 -6.75
N PHE A 63 26.80 -15.85 -7.36
CA PHE A 63 26.92 -17.29 -7.59
C PHE A 63 28.00 -17.64 -8.62
N LEU A 64 28.20 -16.81 -9.64
CA LEU A 64 29.26 -16.97 -10.63
C LEU A 64 30.64 -16.84 -9.97
N ILE A 65 30.89 -15.76 -9.23
CA ILE A 65 32.15 -15.51 -8.51
C ILE A 65 32.36 -16.59 -7.45
N GLY A 66 31.32 -16.95 -6.69
CA GLY A 66 31.37 -18.03 -5.71
C GLY A 66 31.70 -19.38 -6.34
N GLY A 67 31.10 -19.72 -7.48
CA GLY A 67 31.39 -20.94 -8.24
C GLY A 67 32.82 -20.97 -8.78
N ILE A 68 33.29 -19.87 -9.36
CA ILE A 68 34.69 -19.71 -9.80
C ILE A 68 35.64 -19.85 -8.61
N GLY A 69 35.34 -19.19 -7.49
CA GLY A 69 36.09 -19.26 -6.24
C GLY A 69 36.20 -20.69 -5.71
N LEU A 70 35.09 -21.43 -5.64
CA LEU A 70 35.06 -22.85 -5.29
C LEU A 70 35.88 -23.71 -6.26
N THR A 71 35.84 -23.38 -7.56
CA THR A 71 36.61 -24.07 -8.59
C THR A 71 38.11 -24.00 -8.31
N PHE A 72 38.61 -22.79 -8.05
CA PHE A 72 40.02 -22.55 -7.75
C PHE A 72 40.41 -22.99 -6.33
N LEU A 73 39.52 -22.86 -5.35
CA LEU A 73 39.74 -23.35 -3.98
C LEU A 73 39.91 -24.88 -3.98
N GLY A 74 39.04 -25.61 -4.70
CA GLY A 74 39.17 -27.05 -4.87
C GLY A 74 40.50 -27.42 -5.52
N ALA A 75 40.93 -26.70 -6.55
CA ALA A 75 42.21 -26.92 -7.22
C ALA A 75 43.40 -26.63 -6.32
N TRP A 76 43.33 -25.57 -5.51
CA TRP A 76 44.36 -25.21 -4.53
C TRP A 76 44.46 -26.25 -3.40
N MET A 77 43.33 -26.67 -2.82
CA MET A 77 43.28 -27.73 -1.80
C MET A 77 43.82 -29.05 -2.35
N GLN A 78 43.44 -29.42 -3.57
CA GLN A 78 43.93 -30.62 -4.25
C GLN A 78 45.45 -30.53 -4.50
N ARG A 79 45.96 -29.36 -4.90
CA ARG A 79 47.40 -29.11 -5.05
C ARG A 79 48.15 -29.23 -3.73
N ARG A 80 47.63 -28.63 -2.65
CA ARG A 80 48.21 -28.72 -1.29
C ARG A 80 48.22 -30.16 -0.77
N TYR A 81 47.13 -30.90 -0.97
CA TYR A 81 47.04 -32.32 -0.64
C TYR A 81 48.07 -33.14 -1.43
N ALA A 82 48.19 -32.90 -2.73
CA ALA A 82 49.11 -33.60 -3.62
C ALA A 82 50.59 -33.32 -3.32
N ILE A 83 50.94 -32.14 -2.80
CA ILE A 83 52.30 -31.82 -2.33
C ILE A 83 52.63 -32.65 -1.06
N LYS A 84 51.65 -32.87 -0.17
CA LYS A 84 51.84 -33.64 1.07
C LYS A 84 51.79 -35.16 0.90
N HIS A 85 51.04 -35.67 -0.09
CA HIS A 85 50.75 -37.11 -0.26
C HIS A 85 51.14 -37.62 -1.65
N ALA A 86 52.35 -37.28 -2.12
CA ALA A 86 52.82 -37.43 -3.50
C ALA A 86 52.62 -38.83 -4.15
N ALA A 87 52.47 -39.90 -3.36
CA ALA A 87 52.29 -41.27 -3.83
C ALA A 87 50.82 -41.67 -4.12
N ASN A 88 49.82 -41.04 -3.48
CA ASN A 88 48.42 -41.46 -3.57
C ASN A 88 47.55 -40.37 -4.19
N ARG A 89 47.47 -40.36 -5.53
CA ARG A 89 46.48 -39.56 -6.28
C ARG A 89 45.33 -40.47 -6.74
N PRO A 90 44.27 -40.66 -5.95
CA PRO A 90 43.08 -41.34 -6.45
C PRO A 90 42.43 -40.48 -7.54
N ASP A 91 42.38 -41.01 -8.77
CA ASP A 91 41.51 -40.46 -9.82
C ASP A 91 40.07 -40.65 -9.34
N ARG A 92 39.35 -39.56 -9.07
CA ARG A 92 37.94 -39.67 -8.64
C ARG A 92 37.00 -39.85 -9.83
N TRP A 93 37.37 -39.36 -11.01
CA TRP A 93 36.59 -39.41 -12.24
C TRP A 93 37.51 -39.22 -13.46
N GLN A 94 37.36 -40.08 -14.48
CA GLN A 94 38.04 -40.00 -15.76
C GLN A 94 36.98 -39.86 -16.87
N ILE A 95 37.01 -38.74 -17.59
CA ILE A 95 36.11 -38.47 -18.71
C ILE A 95 36.87 -38.77 -20.00
N ASP A 96 36.45 -39.81 -20.71
CA ASP A 96 36.98 -40.20 -22.02
C ASP A 96 35.95 -39.90 -23.12
N PHE A 97 36.22 -38.82 -23.87
CA PHE A 97 35.38 -38.38 -24.99
C PHE A 97 35.46 -39.30 -26.22
N SER A 98 36.47 -40.18 -26.29
CA SER A 98 36.60 -41.16 -27.38
C SER A 98 35.64 -42.35 -27.19
N ASN A 99 35.23 -42.62 -25.94
CA ASN A 99 34.27 -43.67 -25.63
C ASN A 99 32.84 -43.25 -25.99
N ARG A 100 32.22 -43.97 -26.94
CA ARG A 100 30.85 -43.70 -27.43
C ARG A 100 29.78 -43.69 -26.33
N LYS A 101 29.91 -44.53 -25.30
CA LYS A 101 28.96 -44.59 -24.17
C LYS A 101 29.09 -43.37 -23.26
N GLN A 102 30.32 -43.00 -22.87
CA GLN A 102 30.56 -41.81 -22.06
C GLN A 102 30.20 -40.52 -22.81
N ARG A 103 30.52 -40.43 -24.11
CA ARG A 103 30.11 -39.29 -24.94
C ARG A 103 28.60 -39.10 -25.00
N ARG A 104 27.83 -40.18 -25.20
CA ARG A 104 26.35 -40.11 -25.18
C ARG A 104 25.84 -39.69 -23.81
N LEU A 105 26.38 -40.25 -22.73
CA LEU A 105 25.98 -39.90 -21.37
C LEU A 105 26.23 -38.41 -21.06
N ILE A 106 27.39 -37.89 -21.45
CA ILE A 106 27.74 -36.47 -21.27
C ILE A 106 26.84 -35.56 -22.09
N ILE A 107 26.55 -35.91 -23.35
CA ILE A 107 25.63 -35.12 -24.20
C ILE A 107 24.23 -35.13 -23.60
N SER A 108 23.71 -36.29 -23.18
CA SER A 108 22.39 -36.40 -22.56
C SER A 108 22.33 -35.65 -21.23
N PHE A 109 23.38 -35.73 -20.40
CA PHE A 109 23.47 -35.00 -19.14
C PHE A 109 23.58 -33.48 -19.37
N ALA A 110 24.38 -33.03 -20.34
CA ALA A 110 24.48 -31.62 -20.69
C ALA A 110 23.16 -31.08 -21.22
N PHE A 111 22.50 -31.81 -22.12
CA PHE A 111 21.17 -31.44 -22.63
C PHE A 111 20.13 -31.40 -21.51
N GLY A 112 20.09 -32.41 -20.65
CA GLY A 112 19.20 -32.45 -19.48
C GLY A 112 19.49 -31.32 -18.48
N GLY A 113 20.76 -30.97 -18.27
CA GLY A 113 21.18 -29.86 -17.44
C GLY A 113 20.74 -28.50 -18.00
N VAL A 114 20.94 -28.26 -19.30
CA VAL A 114 20.44 -27.04 -19.96
C VAL A 114 18.92 -26.96 -19.89
N ALA A 115 18.21 -28.05 -20.20
CA ALA A 115 16.76 -28.09 -20.10
C ALA A 115 16.27 -27.82 -18.67
N PHE A 116 16.91 -28.43 -17.67
CA PHE A 116 16.61 -28.19 -16.25
C PHE A 116 16.85 -26.73 -15.85
N LEU A 117 17.97 -26.13 -16.27
CA LEU A 117 18.27 -24.73 -15.99
C LEU A 117 17.27 -23.80 -16.68
N MET A 118 16.90 -24.06 -17.93
CA MET A 118 15.87 -23.30 -18.65
C MET A 118 14.52 -23.38 -17.94
N LEU A 119 14.06 -24.58 -17.59
CA LEU A 119 12.80 -24.79 -16.89
C LEU A 119 12.81 -24.13 -15.50
N SER A 120 13.93 -24.22 -14.78
CA SER A 120 14.08 -23.60 -13.46
C SER A 120 14.08 -22.08 -13.53
N ALA A 121 14.80 -21.49 -14.50
CA ALA A 121 14.84 -20.05 -14.70
C ALA A 121 13.45 -19.52 -15.10
N PHE A 122 12.80 -20.18 -16.06
CA PHE A 122 11.44 -19.84 -16.48
C PHE A 122 10.42 -19.99 -15.34
N GLY A 123 10.46 -21.11 -14.62
CA GLY A 123 9.56 -21.37 -13.49
C GLY A 123 9.76 -20.38 -12.34
N SER A 124 11.01 -20.05 -12.02
CA SER A 124 11.34 -19.04 -11.00
C SER A 124 10.82 -17.66 -11.39
N TYR A 125 11.00 -17.27 -12.66
CA TYR A 125 10.49 -16.02 -13.20
C TYR A 125 8.96 -15.94 -13.12
N GLN A 126 8.25 -16.98 -13.57
CA GLN A 126 6.78 -17.00 -13.52
C GLN A 126 6.27 -16.99 -12.08
N THR A 127 6.90 -17.75 -11.19
CA THR A 127 6.56 -17.76 -9.75
C THR A 127 6.74 -16.37 -9.15
N TYR A 128 7.83 -15.70 -9.50
CA TYR A 128 8.12 -14.34 -9.08
C TYR A 128 7.04 -13.36 -9.57
N HIS A 129 6.72 -13.36 -10.88
CA HIS A 129 5.70 -12.47 -11.44
C HIS A 129 4.31 -12.71 -10.85
N TYR A 130 3.96 -13.98 -10.63
CA TYR A 130 2.73 -14.33 -9.95
C TYR A 130 2.71 -13.80 -8.51
N SER A 131 3.79 -13.99 -7.74
CA SER A 131 3.90 -13.54 -6.35
C SER A 131 3.86 -12.02 -6.15
N GLU A 132 3.94 -11.26 -7.24
CA GLU A 132 3.90 -9.79 -7.25
C GLU A 132 2.66 -9.23 -7.94
N SER A 133 1.76 -10.11 -8.39
CA SER A 133 0.49 -9.70 -8.97
C SER A 133 -0.51 -9.26 -7.90
N THR A 134 -1.40 -8.34 -8.28
CA THR A 134 -2.63 -8.04 -7.54
C THR A 134 -3.45 -9.30 -7.23
N GLN A 135 -3.50 -10.27 -8.14
CA GLN A 135 -4.19 -11.55 -7.93
C GLN A 135 -3.60 -12.31 -6.73
N PHE A 136 -2.28 -12.46 -6.66
CA PHE A 136 -1.64 -13.14 -5.55
C PHE A 136 -1.89 -12.41 -4.22
N CYS A 137 -1.63 -11.10 -4.19
CA CYS A 137 -1.78 -10.28 -2.99
C CYS A 137 -3.24 -10.24 -2.48
N GLY A 138 -4.21 -10.15 -3.38
CA GLY A 138 -5.62 -9.95 -3.05
C GLY A 138 -6.44 -11.23 -2.89
N GLU A 139 -6.14 -12.27 -3.66
CA GLU A 139 -7.03 -13.45 -3.79
C GLU A 139 -6.49 -14.71 -3.11
N VAL A 140 -5.16 -14.90 -3.06
CA VAL A 140 -4.59 -16.09 -2.41
C VAL A 140 -4.86 -16.07 -0.90
N CYS A 141 -4.69 -14.90 -0.28
CA CYS A 141 -5.05 -14.66 1.11
C CYS A 141 -6.42 -13.98 1.24
N HIS A 142 -7.35 -14.20 0.30
CA HIS A 142 -8.62 -13.47 0.21
C HIS A 142 -9.36 -13.39 1.54
N LYS A 143 -9.31 -14.43 2.39
CA LYS A 143 -9.99 -14.38 3.67
C LYS A 143 -9.45 -13.22 4.53
N ALA A 144 -8.14 -13.03 4.61
CA ALA A 144 -7.52 -11.97 5.40
C ALA A 144 -7.49 -10.62 4.66
N MET A 145 -7.25 -10.65 3.35
CA MET A 145 -7.09 -9.45 2.51
C MET A 145 -8.40 -8.94 1.90
N ALA A 146 -9.54 -9.63 2.04
CA ALA A 146 -10.81 -9.24 1.44
C ALA A 146 -11.17 -7.76 1.64
N PRO A 147 -11.07 -7.17 2.86
CA PRO A 147 -11.39 -5.76 3.04
C PRO A 147 -10.51 -4.85 2.18
N GLU A 148 -9.20 -5.07 2.20
CA GLU A 148 -8.23 -4.25 1.48
C GLU A 148 -8.33 -4.47 -0.05
N TYR A 149 -8.55 -5.71 -0.51
CA TYR A 149 -8.71 -6.03 -1.94
C TYR A 149 -10.02 -5.48 -2.52
N VAL A 150 -11.13 -5.63 -1.81
CA VAL A 150 -12.44 -5.10 -2.26
C VAL A 150 -12.40 -3.58 -2.32
N THR A 151 -11.81 -2.92 -1.32
CA THR A 151 -11.66 -1.46 -1.31
C THR A 151 -10.67 -0.96 -2.37
N TYR A 152 -9.57 -1.69 -2.61
CA TYR A 152 -8.61 -1.41 -3.69
C TYR A 152 -9.29 -1.35 -5.06
N ARG A 153 -10.08 -2.36 -5.43
CA ARG A 153 -10.69 -2.48 -6.77
C ARG A 153 -11.64 -1.34 -7.13
N ARG A 154 -12.15 -0.60 -6.14
CA ARG A 154 -13.02 0.57 -6.34
C ARG A 154 -12.34 1.91 -6.06
N GLY A 155 -11.08 1.89 -5.59
CA GLY A 155 -10.34 3.08 -5.21
C GLY A 155 -9.69 3.77 -6.40
N SER A 156 -9.19 4.98 -6.18
CA SER A 156 -8.49 5.77 -7.21
C SER A 156 -7.21 5.10 -7.74
N HIS A 157 -6.72 4.07 -7.04
CA HIS A 157 -5.52 3.32 -7.37
C HIS A 157 -5.81 1.89 -7.87
N ALA A 158 -7.05 1.56 -8.26
CA ALA A 158 -7.45 0.23 -8.70
C ALA A 158 -6.68 -0.32 -9.93
N ARG A 159 -5.88 0.51 -10.60
CA ARG A 159 -5.04 0.15 -11.76
C ARG A 159 -3.54 0.24 -11.47
N VAL A 160 -3.15 0.44 -10.21
CA VAL A 160 -1.77 0.42 -9.75
C VAL A 160 -1.56 -0.90 -9.02
N GLU A 161 -0.57 -1.69 -9.42
CA GLU A 161 -0.31 -2.99 -8.79
C GLU A 161 0.08 -2.81 -7.31
N CYS A 162 -0.29 -3.76 -6.44
CA CYS A 162 -0.01 -3.69 -5.00
C CYS A 162 1.48 -3.47 -4.70
N VAL A 163 2.35 -4.05 -5.52
CA VAL A 163 3.81 -4.02 -5.33
C VAL A 163 4.44 -2.67 -5.58
N GLU A 164 3.80 -1.78 -6.33
CA GLU A 164 4.30 -0.40 -6.54
C GLU A 164 4.33 0.39 -5.23
N CYS A 165 3.37 0.12 -4.33
CA CYS A 165 3.30 0.75 -3.02
C CYS A 165 3.93 -0.10 -1.90
N HIS A 166 3.61 -1.40 -1.84
CA HIS A 166 3.92 -2.25 -0.67
C HIS A 166 5.27 -2.96 -0.72
N VAL A 167 5.86 -3.13 -1.91
CA VAL A 167 7.14 -3.86 -2.08
C VAL A 167 8.22 -2.90 -2.57
N GLY A 168 8.00 -2.25 -3.71
CA GLY A 168 8.86 -1.18 -4.23
C GLY A 168 10.17 -1.61 -4.86
N SER A 169 10.60 -0.88 -5.89
CA SER A 169 11.86 -1.11 -6.60
C SER A 169 13.10 -1.11 -5.69
N GLY A 170 14.06 -2.00 -5.94
CA GLY A 170 15.38 -2.01 -5.29
C GLY A 170 15.63 -3.21 -4.36
N ALA A 171 16.88 -3.62 -4.23
CA ALA A 171 17.27 -4.87 -3.56
C ALA A 171 16.94 -4.89 -2.06
N GLN A 172 17.16 -3.76 -1.38
CA GLN A 172 16.84 -3.63 0.04
C GLN A 172 15.34 -3.82 0.30
N TRP A 173 14.51 -3.16 -0.50
CA TRP A 173 13.06 -3.21 -0.36
C TRP A 173 12.49 -4.57 -0.74
N PHE A 174 13.04 -5.20 -1.79
CA PHE A 174 12.75 -6.59 -2.13
C PHE A 174 12.95 -7.53 -0.95
N VAL A 175 14.15 -7.53 -0.35
CA VAL A 175 14.49 -8.42 0.76
C VAL A 175 13.60 -8.14 1.97
N LYS A 176 13.41 -6.87 2.32
CA LYS A 176 12.54 -6.47 3.44
C LYS A 176 11.10 -6.94 3.22
N ALA A 177 10.59 -6.79 2.00
CA ALA A 177 9.24 -7.21 1.65
C ALA A 177 9.07 -8.73 1.69
N LYS A 178 10.04 -9.52 1.20
CA LYS A 178 9.95 -10.99 1.27
C LYS A 178 10.07 -11.54 2.70
N ILE A 179 10.91 -10.93 3.55
CA ILE A 179 10.98 -11.26 4.98
C ILE A 179 9.63 -10.94 5.64
N ASN A 180 9.12 -9.72 5.45
CA ASN A 180 7.82 -9.33 5.99
C ASN A 180 6.67 -10.22 5.48
N GLY A 181 6.68 -10.56 4.19
CA GLY A 181 5.71 -11.47 3.58
C GLY A 181 5.77 -12.88 4.17
N THR A 182 6.96 -13.37 4.52
CA THR A 182 7.13 -14.66 5.23
C THR A 182 6.50 -14.59 6.62
N HIS A 183 6.73 -13.51 7.37
CA HIS A 183 6.07 -13.30 8.66
C HIS A 183 4.55 -13.22 8.52
N GLN A 184 4.04 -12.54 7.49
CA GLN A 184 2.60 -12.45 7.21
C GLN A 184 2.01 -13.81 6.83
N LEU A 185 2.72 -14.61 6.03
CA LEU A 185 2.30 -15.97 5.65
C LEU A 185 2.24 -16.88 6.88
N ILE A 186 3.25 -16.84 7.74
CA ILE A 186 3.26 -17.57 9.01
C ILE A 186 2.07 -17.11 9.87
N ALA A 187 1.87 -15.80 9.98
CA ALA A 187 0.78 -15.26 10.79
C ALA A 187 -0.61 -15.66 10.28
N TYR A 188 -0.79 -15.64 8.96
CA TYR A 188 -2.00 -16.11 8.30
C TYR A 188 -2.22 -17.61 8.54
N THR A 189 -1.18 -18.43 8.39
CA THR A 189 -1.26 -19.89 8.55
C THR A 189 -1.56 -20.31 9.98
N LEU A 190 -0.96 -19.63 10.97
CA LEU A 190 -1.20 -19.86 12.40
C LEU A 190 -2.39 -19.07 12.95
N ASP A 191 -3.07 -18.31 12.11
CA ASP A 191 -4.18 -17.43 12.42
C ASP A 191 -3.94 -16.37 13.52
N ASN A 192 -2.67 -16.02 13.79
CA ASN A 192 -2.25 -15.21 14.93
C ASN A 192 -2.09 -13.70 14.65
N TYR A 193 -2.80 -13.18 13.64
CA TYR A 193 -2.81 -11.76 13.28
C TYR A 193 -4.01 -11.00 13.88
N LYS A 194 -3.81 -9.69 14.05
CA LYS A 194 -4.84 -8.77 14.57
C LYS A 194 -5.97 -8.55 13.56
N ARG A 195 -7.18 -8.35 14.09
CA ARG A 195 -8.42 -8.06 13.35
C ARG A 195 -9.13 -6.89 14.03
N PRO A 196 -9.26 -5.71 13.39
CA PRO A 196 -8.76 -5.35 12.06
C PRO A 196 -7.22 -5.36 11.98
N ILE A 197 -6.71 -5.33 10.74
CA ILE A 197 -5.26 -5.13 10.51
C ILE A 197 -4.91 -3.71 10.95
N GLU A 198 -3.88 -3.57 11.78
CA GLU A 198 -3.55 -2.27 12.36
C GLU A 198 -2.98 -1.30 11.32
N THR A 199 -3.43 -0.04 11.42
CA THR A 199 -2.90 1.11 10.68
C THR A 199 -2.49 2.19 11.66
N PRO A 200 -1.42 2.95 11.39
CA PRO A 200 -0.59 2.93 10.17
C PRO A 200 0.33 1.71 10.06
N ILE A 201 0.68 1.30 8.83
CA ILE A 201 1.61 0.20 8.59
C ILE A 201 3.04 0.65 8.95
N LYS A 202 3.69 -0.02 9.91
CA LYS A 202 5.01 0.36 10.45
C LYS A 202 6.17 0.19 9.45
N ASN A 203 6.01 -0.66 8.43
CA ASN A 203 7.07 -1.02 7.47
C ASN A 203 6.80 -0.53 6.05
N LEU A 204 5.90 0.43 5.86
CA LEU A 204 5.67 1.04 4.55
C LEU A 204 6.90 1.86 4.13
N ARG A 205 7.17 1.93 2.83
CA ARG A 205 8.25 2.75 2.27
C ARG A 205 7.94 4.24 2.47
N PRO A 206 8.95 5.12 2.43
CA PRO A 206 8.73 6.57 2.47
C PRO A 206 7.74 7.01 1.38
N ALA A 207 6.92 8.02 1.65
CA ALA A 207 5.93 8.50 0.70
C ALA A 207 6.58 9.05 -0.60
N GLN A 208 7.79 9.60 -0.51
CA GLN A 208 8.58 10.06 -1.66
C GLN A 208 8.85 8.93 -2.66
N ASP A 209 9.06 7.72 -2.13
CA ASP A 209 9.41 6.52 -2.89
C ASP A 209 8.20 5.76 -3.45
N ILE A 210 6.98 6.19 -3.06
CA ILE A 210 5.70 5.59 -3.44
C ILE A 210 4.85 6.61 -4.20
N CYS A 211 4.43 7.67 -3.51
CA CYS A 211 3.47 8.66 -3.97
C CYS A 211 4.09 9.57 -5.04
N GLU A 212 5.31 10.07 -4.79
CA GLU A 212 5.92 11.10 -5.64
C GLU A 212 6.42 10.58 -6.99
N LYS A 213 6.49 9.25 -7.16
CA LYS A 213 6.71 8.61 -8.46
C LYS A 213 5.58 8.89 -9.46
N CYS A 214 4.37 9.19 -8.97
CA CYS A 214 3.20 9.48 -9.80
C CYS A 214 2.58 10.85 -9.51
N HIS A 215 2.66 11.33 -8.26
CA HIS A 215 2.12 12.60 -7.80
C HIS A 215 3.24 13.59 -7.53
N TRP A 216 3.50 14.50 -8.45
CA TRP A 216 4.64 15.41 -8.37
C TRP A 216 4.30 16.67 -7.53
N PRO A 217 4.75 16.80 -6.25
CA PRO A 217 4.30 17.88 -5.38
C PRO A 217 4.74 19.28 -5.88
N GLU A 218 5.89 19.36 -6.55
CA GLU A 218 6.40 20.59 -7.15
C GLU A 218 5.65 21.00 -8.43
N LYS A 219 4.90 20.08 -9.04
CA LYS A 219 4.07 20.40 -10.21
C LYS A 219 2.73 20.93 -9.74
N PHE A 220 2.56 22.24 -9.85
CA PHE A 220 1.37 22.94 -9.39
C PHE A 220 0.11 22.46 -10.13
N HIS A 221 -0.85 21.92 -9.37
CA HIS A 221 -2.16 21.50 -9.87
C HIS A 221 -3.27 22.54 -9.63
N GLY A 222 -2.91 23.70 -9.04
CA GLY A 222 -3.86 24.76 -8.68
C GLY A 222 -4.89 24.30 -7.66
N ASN A 223 -6.06 24.93 -7.68
CA ASN A 223 -7.19 24.57 -6.83
C ASN A 223 -8.10 23.54 -7.52
N ILE A 224 -8.72 22.65 -6.74
CA ILE A 224 -9.60 21.58 -7.25
C ILE A 224 -11.05 21.86 -6.83
N ASP A 225 -11.99 21.79 -7.77
CA ASP A 225 -13.42 21.87 -7.48
C ASP A 225 -13.93 20.52 -6.96
N VAL A 226 -14.58 20.53 -5.79
CA VAL A 226 -15.08 19.35 -5.08
C VAL A 226 -16.54 19.56 -4.71
N ASN A 227 -17.38 18.58 -5.05
CA ASN A 227 -18.80 18.57 -4.69
C ASN A 227 -19.06 17.48 -3.66
N TYR A 228 -19.69 17.85 -2.55
CA TYR A 228 -20.21 16.92 -1.56
C TYR A 228 -21.72 16.88 -1.66
N GLU A 229 -22.25 15.67 -1.80
CA GLU A 229 -23.68 15.41 -1.89
C GLU A 229 -24.15 14.75 -0.60
N HIS A 230 -25.07 15.39 0.10
CA HIS A 230 -25.65 14.88 1.33
C HIS A 230 -27.16 14.77 1.23
N PHE A 231 -27.73 13.90 2.04
CA PHE A 231 -29.17 13.80 2.24
C PHE A 231 -29.44 13.95 3.73
N LEU A 232 -30.50 14.63 4.14
CA LEU A 232 -30.86 14.70 5.56
C LEU A 232 -31.55 13.42 6.01
N SER A 233 -31.41 13.08 7.29
CA SER A 233 -32.09 11.95 7.93
C SER A 233 -33.56 12.24 8.24
N ASP A 234 -34.20 13.12 7.47
CA ASP A 234 -35.59 13.55 7.65
C ASP A 234 -36.55 12.66 6.84
N ARG A 235 -37.86 12.94 6.95
CA ARG A 235 -38.87 12.15 6.25
C ARG A 235 -38.74 12.20 4.73
N LYS A 236 -38.28 13.32 4.19
CA LYS A 236 -38.20 13.57 2.75
C LYS A 236 -36.87 13.15 2.13
N ASN A 237 -35.87 12.81 2.95
CA ASN A 237 -34.48 12.64 2.53
C ASN A 237 -34.01 13.92 1.81
N THR A 238 -34.16 15.08 2.45
CA THR A 238 -33.90 16.38 1.81
C THR A 238 -32.46 16.45 1.30
N PRO A 239 -32.21 16.67 -0.01
CA PRO A 239 -30.87 16.77 -0.54
C PRO A 239 -30.21 18.07 -0.08
N PHE A 240 -28.91 18.03 0.18
CA PHE A 240 -28.09 19.18 0.53
C PHE A 240 -26.69 18.98 -0.03
N SER A 241 -26.24 19.88 -0.89
CA SER A 241 -24.94 19.79 -1.54
C SER A 241 -24.05 20.95 -1.11
N VAL A 242 -22.74 20.73 -1.09
CA VAL A 242 -21.73 21.77 -0.89
C VAL A 242 -20.70 21.67 -2.00
N ARG A 243 -20.61 22.72 -2.82
CA ARG A 243 -19.58 22.89 -3.83
C ARG A 243 -18.48 23.75 -3.27
N MET A 244 -17.25 23.27 -3.31
CA MET A 244 -16.10 23.97 -2.76
C MET A 244 -14.89 23.90 -3.67
N LEU A 245 -14.12 24.98 -3.69
CA LEU A 245 -12.80 25.03 -4.28
C LEU A 245 -11.76 24.70 -3.20
N MET A 246 -11.15 23.52 -3.29
CA MET A 246 -10.08 23.08 -2.41
C MET A 246 -8.75 23.75 -2.80
N HIS A 247 -8.10 24.41 -1.86
CA HIS A 247 -6.82 25.08 -2.07
C HIS A 247 -5.69 24.07 -1.91
N VAL A 248 -5.39 23.32 -2.98
CA VAL A 248 -4.39 22.24 -2.93
C VAL A 248 -2.97 22.80 -2.92
N ASN A 249 -2.67 23.65 -3.91
CA ASN A 249 -1.38 24.32 -4.07
C ASN A 249 -1.60 25.75 -4.59
N THR A 250 -0.58 26.61 -4.51
CA THR A 250 -0.62 27.92 -5.18
C THR A 250 -0.72 27.75 -6.70
N SER A 251 -1.60 28.52 -7.34
CA SER A 251 -1.83 28.44 -8.79
C SER A 251 -0.74 29.11 -9.65
N GLN A 252 0.33 29.64 -9.06
CA GLN A 252 1.35 30.43 -9.77
C GLN A 252 2.76 29.80 -9.65
N PRO A 253 3.46 29.55 -10.77
CA PRO A 253 4.87 29.16 -10.75
C PRO A 253 5.73 30.21 -10.03
N GLY A 254 6.55 29.78 -9.07
CA GLY A 254 7.43 30.67 -8.30
C GLY A 254 6.79 31.37 -7.10
N ALA A 255 5.49 31.20 -6.88
CA ALA A 255 4.85 31.64 -5.63
C ALA A 255 5.34 30.81 -4.43
N PRO A 256 5.30 31.36 -3.20
CA PRO A 256 5.58 30.60 -1.98
C PRO A 256 4.68 29.37 -1.87
N ALA A 257 5.13 28.35 -1.14
CA ALA A 257 4.30 27.21 -0.78
C ALA A 257 2.99 27.69 -0.14
N GLY A 258 1.86 27.17 -0.60
CA GLY A 258 0.54 27.59 -0.12
C GLY A 258 -0.53 26.58 -0.52
N GLY A 259 -1.73 26.71 0.05
CA GLY A 259 -2.72 25.63 0.04
C GLY A 259 -2.29 24.46 0.93
N ILE A 260 -3.15 23.45 1.08
CA ILE A 260 -2.95 22.37 2.06
C ILE A 260 -1.68 21.52 1.85
N HIS A 261 -1.09 21.51 0.65
CA HIS A 261 0.15 20.76 0.36
C HIS A 261 1.44 21.46 0.80
N TRP A 262 1.37 22.67 1.40
CA TRP A 262 2.56 23.33 1.94
C TRP A 262 3.31 22.45 2.97
N HIS A 263 2.60 21.56 3.66
CA HIS A 263 3.15 20.60 4.63
C HIS A 263 4.20 19.64 4.07
N VAL A 264 4.15 19.37 2.76
CA VAL A 264 5.07 18.46 2.07
C VAL A 264 5.95 19.20 1.06
N ASN A 265 6.04 20.52 1.17
CA ASN A 265 6.86 21.33 0.28
C ASN A 265 8.37 21.15 0.58
N PRO A 266 9.25 21.08 -0.43
CA PRO A 266 10.71 20.96 -0.19
C PRO A 266 11.33 22.07 0.66
N SER A 267 10.72 23.27 0.66
CA SER A 267 11.18 24.43 1.44
C SER A 267 10.73 24.43 2.90
N THR A 268 9.90 23.47 3.33
CA THR A 268 9.37 23.43 4.69
C THR A 268 9.28 22.00 5.21
N ARG A 269 9.81 21.76 6.40
CA ARG A 269 9.71 20.47 7.08
C ARG A 269 8.80 20.58 8.29
N VAL A 270 7.67 19.88 8.25
CA VAL A 270 6.74 19.78 9.38
C VAL A 270 7.04 18.51 10.14
N GLU A 271 7.33 18.65 11.43
CA GLU A 271 7.60 17.56 12.36
C GLU A 271 6.54 17.56 13.45
N TYR A 272 6.12 16.39 13.90
CA TYR A 272 5.11 16.28 14.95
C TYR A 272 5.35 15.09 15.86
N TYR A 273 4.75 15.16 17.04
CA TYR A 273 4.69 14.07 17.99
C TYR A 273 3.22 13.74 18.23
N ALA A 274 2.87 12.46 18.22
CA ALA A 274 1.53 12.00 18.56
C ALA A 274 1.56 11.12 19.82
N LYS A 275 0.55 11.30 20.70
CA LYS A 275 0.43 10.51 21.93
C LYS A 275 -0.09 9.10 21.66
N ASP A 276 -0.84 8.90 20.58
CA ASP A 276 -1.50 7.65 20.24
C ASP A 276 -0.90 6.98 18.99
N GLU A 277 -1.04 5.66 18.88
CA GLU A 277 -0.51 4.90 17.73
C GLU A 277 -1.21 5.24 16.40
N LYS A 278 -2.47 5.70 16.44
CA LYS A 278 -3.24 6.09 15.25
C LYS A 278 -2.94 7.52 14.80
N ARG A 279 -2.11 8.25 15.54
CA ARG A 279 -1.67 9.62 15.27
C ARG A 279 -2.82 10.61 15.19
N GLN A 280 -3.82 10.46 16.05
CA GLN A 280 -4.99 11.34 16.10
C GLN A 280 -4.83 12.46 17.13
N GLU A 281 -4.00 12.27 18.14
CA GLU A 281 -3.70 13.26 19.18
C GLU A 281 -2.28 13.79 19.02
N ILE A 282 -2.17 14.97 18.41
CA ILE A 282 -0.90 15.65 18.18
C ILE A 282 -0.82 16.81 19.16
N PRO A 283 -0.07 16.72 20.27
CA PRO A 283 0.06 17.85 21.21
C PRO A 283 1.21 18.80 20.89
N TRP A 284 2.14 18.40 20.00
CA TRP A 284 3.37 19.12 19.69
C TRP A 284 3.68 19.02 18.20
N MET A 285 4.07 20.14 17.61
CA MET A 285 4.61 20.19 16.25
C MET A 285 5.68 21.26 16.11
N ARG A 286 6.57 21.06 15.14
CA ARG A 286 7.63 21.99 14.76
C ARG A 286 7.62 22.18 13.25
N VAL A 287 7.60 23.43 12.83
CA VAL A 287 7.76 23.84 11.43
C VAL A 287 9.16 24.37 11.26
N VAL A 288 9.94 23.77 10.36
CA VAL A 288 11.33 24.16 10.05
C VAL A 288 11.39 24.69 8.62
N ASP A 289 11.90 25.90 8.42
CA ASP A 289 12.28 26.38 7.09
C ASP A 289 13.59 25.70 6.68
N THR A 290 13.59 25.01 5.55
CA THR A 290 14.75 24.22 5.13
C THR A 290 15.84 25.07 4.46
N LYS A 291 15.56 26.33 4.12
CA LYS A 291 16.52 27.25 3.50
C LYS A 291 17.43 27.91 4.52
N ASP A 292 16.87 28.37 5.64
CA ASP A 292 17.62 29.09 6.69
C ASP A 292 17.75 28.32 8.01
N GLY A 293 17.02 27.20 8.15
CA GLY A 293 17.04 26.35 9.35
C GLY A 293 16.25 26.92 10.53
N THR A 294 15.56 28.04 10.37
CA THR A 294 14.71 28.60 11.42
C THR A 294 13.55 27.65 11.73
N SER A 295 13.13 27.61 12.99
CA SER A 295 12.04 26.73 13.41
C SER A 295 11.05 27.42 14.34
N ARG A 296 9.80 27.00 14.22
CA ARG A 296 8.68 27.44 15.05
C ARG A 296 8.04 26.22 15.68
N VAL A 297 7.97 26.22 17.01
CA VAL A 297 7.37 25.12 17.77
C VAL A 297 6.02 25.54 18.31
N PHE A 298 5.02 24.69 18.11
CA PHE A 298 3.66 24.86 18.60
C PHE A 298 3.32 23.72 19.54
N ARG A 299 2.65 24.06 20.65
CA ARG A 299 2.24 23.10 21.67
C ARG A 299 0.84 23.42 22.14
N THR A 300 0.11 22.37 22.50
CA THR A 300 -1.09 22.47 23.32
C THR A 300 -0.75 22.88 24.75
N ALA A 301 -1.71 23.42 25.49
CA ALA A 301 -1.47 23.95 26.83
C ALA A 301 -1.03 22.87 27.85
N ASP A 302 -1.51 21.64 27.67
CA ASP A 302 -1.23 20.47 28.53
C ASP A 302 0.15 19.86 28.26
N PHE A 303 0.77 20.11 27.10
CA PHE A 303 2.07 19.53 26.76
C PHE A 303 3.23 20.46 27.13
N LYS A 304 4.16 19.95 27.93
CA LYS A 304 5.34 20.69 28.42
C LYS A 304 6.63 20.07 27.90
N GLY A 305 7.56 20.91 27.48
CA GLY A 305 8.89 20.50 27.03
C GLY A 305 8.95 20.02 25.57
N GLU A 306 9.92 19.16 25.29
CA GLU A 306 10.14 18.52 23.99
C GLU A 306 9.77 17.02 24.07
N PRO A 307 9.20 16.44 23.01
CA PRO A 307 8.97 15.00 22.94
C PRO A 307 10.27 14.20 22.80
N PRO A 308 10.25 12.87 23.07
CA PRO A 308 11.37 11.99 22.79
C PRO A 308 11.79 12.06 21.31
N ALA A 309 13.08 12.24 21.04
CA ALA A 309 13.58 12.47 19.68
C ALA A 309 13.30 11.32 18.71
N ASP A 310 13.23 10.08 19.21
CA ASP A 310 12.91 8.87 18.44
C ASP A 310 11.41 8.75 18.10
N GLN A 311 10.56 9.56 18.72
CA GLN A 311 9.11 9.59 18.49
C GLN A 311 8.67 10.81 17.66
N ILE A 312 9.60 11.69 17.29
CA ILE A 312 9.33 12.81 16.39
C ILE A 312 9.28 12.27 14.97
N ARG A 313 8.15 12.52 14.30
CA ARG A 313 7.93 12.13 12.92
C ARG A 313 7.90 13.35 12.01
N THR A 314 8.59 13.25 10.88
CA THR A 314 8.38 14.17 9.76
C THR A 314 7.08 13.83 9.03
N MET A 315 6.22 14.83 8.84
CA MET A 315 4.97 14.71 8.10
C MET A 315 5.23 14.35 6.64
N ASP A 316 4.46 13.41 6.11
CA ASP A 316 4.48 13.02 4.70
C ASP A 316 3.06 12.87 4.13
N CYS A 317 2.95 12.49 2.86
CA CYS A 317 1.66 12.34 2.18
C CYS A 317 0.69 11.42 2.93
N MET A 318 1.18 10.37 3.61
CA MET A 318 0.36 9.37 4.30
C MET A 318 -0.18 9.86 5.64
N ASP A 319 0.29 11.00 6.17
CA ASP A 319 -0.27 11.57 7.39
C ASP A 319 -1.63 12.27 7.14
N CYS A 320 -1.89 12.66 5.89
CA CYS A 320 -3.16 13.23 5.41
C CYS A 320 -3.91 12.26 4.48
N HIS A 321 -3.25 11.69 3.47
CA HIS A 321 -3.79 10.67 2.57
C HIS A 321 -3.58 9.26 3.15
N ASN A 322 -4.04 9.02 4.37
CA ASN A 322 -3.67 7.84 5.16
C ASN A 322 -4.29 6.51 4.69
N ARG A 323 -5.21 6.54 3.73
CA ARG A 323 -5.76 5.36 3.00
C ARG A 323 -6.04 5.70 1.53
N PRO A 324 -5.02 5.90 0.68
CA PRO A 324 -5.22 6.43 -0.67
C PRO A 324 -5.78 5.39 -1.65
N ALA A 325 -5.49 4.10 -1.44
CA ALA A 325 -5.94 2.99 -2.29
C ALA A 325 -7.10 2.19 -1.65
N HIS A 326 -7.15 2.11 -0.32
CA HIS A 326 -8.04 1.22 0.42
C HIS A 326 -9.09 1.99 1.23
N VAL A 327 -9.90 2.79 0.53
CA VAL A 327 -10.90 3.67 1.15
C VAL A 327 -12.11 2.86 1.63
N PHE A 328 -12.41 2.99 2.91
CA PHE A 328 -13.64 2.51 3.54
C PHE A 328 -14.62 3.69 3.63
N PRO A 329 -15.57 3.83 2.70
CA PRO A 329 -16.57 4.88 2.80
C PRO A 329 -17.44 4.63 4.04
N THR A 330 -17.94 5.71 4.62
CA THR A 330 -18.86 5.60 5.73
C THR A 330 -20.21 5.05 5.27
N ALA A 331 -21.04 4.54 6.20
CA ALA A 331 -22.40 4.14 5.85
C ALA A 331 -23.21 5.32 5.28
N ASN A 332 -23.04 6.53 5.83
CA ASN A 332 -23.64 7.73 5.24
C ASN A 332 -23.17 7.94 3.80
N ASP A 333 -21.86 7.99 3.55
CA ASP A 333 -21.35 8.29 2.20
C ASP A 333 -21.79 7.24 1.18
N ALA A 334 -21.79 5.96 1.57
CA ALA A 334 -22.21 4.87 0.68
C ALA A 334 -23.70 4.95 0.34
N VAL A 335 -24.56 5.22 1.32
CA VAL A 335 -26.01 5.38 1.13
C VAL A 335 -26.33 6.65 0.35
N GLU A 336 -25.70 7.79 0.67
CA GLU A 336 -25.90 9.06 0.00
C GLU A 336 -25.46 9.01 -1.46
N ARG A 337 -24.34 8.35 -1.77
CA ARG A 337 -23.92 8.10 -3.17
C ARG A 337 -24.94 7.28 -3.94
N SER A 338 -25.55 6.27 -3.32
CA SER A 338 -26.56 5.45 -3.99
C SER A 338 -27.92 6.14 -4.12
N LEU A 339 -28.29 7.01 -3.18
CA LEU A 339 -29.43 7.92 -3.31
C LEU A 339 -29.22 8.91 -4.47
N PHE A 340 -28.05 9.55 -4.50
CA PHE A 340 -27.70 10.49 -5.55
C PHE A 340 -27.68 9.84 -6.94
N ALA A 341 -27.13 8.63 -7.04
CA ALA A 341 -27.09 7.85 -8.29
C ALA A 341 -28.46 7.26 -8.70
N GLY A 342 -29.51 7.44 -7.89
CA GLY A 342 -30.83 6.86 -8.13
C GLY A 342 -30.91 5.33 -8.01
N ARG A 343 -29.84 4.67 -7.54
CA ARG A 343 -29.86 3.22 -7.23
C ARG A 343 -30.72 2.93 -6.01
N LEU A 344 -30.75 3.86 -5.06
CA LEU A 344 -31.63 3.82 -3.90
C LEU A 344 -32.75 4.85 -4.09
N SER A 345 -34.01 4.39 -4.02
CA SER A 345 -35.19 5.24 -4.22
C SER A 345 -35.46 6.13 -3.01
N ALA A 346 -35.47 7.45 -3.21
CA ALA A 346 -35.85 8.42 -2.17
C ALA A 346 -37.36 8.48 -1.87
N LYS A 347 -38.19 7.68 -2.57
CA LYS A 347 -39.66 7.65 -2.37
C LYS A 347 -40.03 7.07 -1.00
N LEU A 348 -39.20 6.19 -0.45
CA LEU A 348 -39.41 5.62 0.87
C LEU A 348 -39.12 6.68 1.95
N PRO A 349 -40.07 6.94 2.87
CA PRO A 349 -39.87 7.96 3.89
C PRO A 349 -38.72 7.57 4.82
N LYS A 350 -37.85 8.54 5.14
CA LYS A 350 -36.67 8.34 6.00
C LYS A 350 -35.68 7.27 5.52
N ILE A 351 -35.67 6.94 4.23
CA ILE A 351 -34.87 5.83 3.74
C ILE A 351 -33.38 6.00 3.98
N LYS A 352 -32.84 7.23 3.95
CA LYS A 352 -31.44 7.48 4.31
C LYS A 352 -31.14 7.00 5.73
N GLN A 353 -31.99 7.37 6.69
CA GLN A 353 -31.84 6.95 8.09
C GLN A 353 -31.98 5.43 8.24
N VAL A 354 -33.01 4.84 7.63
CA VAL A 354 -33.29 3.40 7.71
C VAL A 354 -32.17 2.58 7.07
N ALA A 355 -31.63 3.01 5.93
CA ALA A 355 -30.52 2.37 5.25
C ALA A 355 -29.26 2.35 6.11
N VAL A 356 -28.88 3.50 6.69
CA VAL A 356 -27.72 3.57 7.59
C VAL A 356 -27.91 2.70 8.83
N GLN A 357 -29.12 2.66 9.41
CA GLN A 357 -29.45 1.77 10.53
C GLN A 357 -29.33 0.29 10.15
N ALA A 358 -29.83 -0.10 8.98
CA ALA A 358 -29.74 -1.48 8.49
C ALA A 358 -28.29 -1.93 8.29
N LEU A 359 -27.44 -1.06 7.70
CA LEU A 359 -26.03 -1.34 7.48
C LEU A 359 -25.22 -1.39 8.79
N THR A 360 -25.63 -0.64 9.81
CA THR A 360 -24.93 -0.55 11.10
C THR A 360 -25.53 -1.43 12.19
N GLU A 361 -26.46 -2.33 11.83
CA GLU A 361 -27.13 -3.23 12.77
C GLU A 361 -26.12 -4.16 13.46
N THR A 362 -25.98 -3.97 14.78
CA THR A 362 -25.07 -4.71 15.65
C THR A 362 -25.35 -6.21 15.70
N LYS A 363 -26.57 -6.64 15.35
CA LYS A 363 -26.91 -8.06 15.28
C LYS A 363 -26.23 -8.78 14.12
N ILE A 364 -25.67 -8.10 13.13
CA ILE A 364 -24.95 -8.73 12.01
C ILE A 364 -23.51 -9.03 12.43
N ALA A 365 -23.23 -10.29 12.74
CA ALA A 365 -21.95 -10.81 13.18
C ALA A 365 -21.11 -11.46 12.06
N THR A 366 -21.74 -11.91 10.97
CA THR A 366 -21.05 -12.50 9.81
C THR A 366 -21.58 -11.92 8.49
N ALA A 367 -20.77 -11.97 7.44
CA ALA A 367 -21.16 -11.56 6.10
C ALA A 367 -22.26 -12.46 5.52
N ASP A 368 -22.26 -13.76 5.85
CA ASP A 368 -23.23 -14.73 5.33
C ASP A 368 -24.67 -14.46 5.81
N GLU A 369 -24.85 -13.97 7.04
CA GLU A 369 -26.18 -13.64 7.57
C GLU A 369 -26.65 -12.22 7.22
N ALA A 370 -25.73 -11.35 6.77
CA ALA A 370 -26.02 -9.95 6.47
C ALA A 370 -27.16 -9.79 5.47
N PRO A 371 -27.25 -10.55 4.36
CA PRO A 371 -28.33 -10.40 3.40
C PRO A 371 -29.72 -10.57 4.01
N GLN A 372 -29.91 -11.61 4.81
CA GLN A 372 -31.19 -11.91 5.44
C GLN A 372 -31.52 -10.86 6.51
N LYS A 373 -30.57 -10.52 7.39
CA LYS A 373 -30.79 -9.53 8.46
C LYS A 373 -31.10 -8.14 7.93
N ILE A 374 -30.41 -7.70 6.86
CA ILE A 374 -30.72 -6.44 6.18
C ILE A 374 -32.13 -6.48 5.58
N ALA A 375 -32.47 -7.58 4.89
CA ALA A 375 -33.78 -7.72 4.28
C ALA A 375 -34.92 -7.67 5.31
N ASP A 376 -34.77 -8.38 6.43
CA ASP A 376 -35.75 -8.40 7.51
C ASP A 376 -35.88 -7.05 8.20
N PHE A 377 -34.76 -6.34 8.40
CA PHE A 377 -34.77 -4.99 8.96
C PHE A 377 -35.56 -4.03 8.07
N VAL A 378 -35.30 -4.01 6.76
CA VAL A 378 -35.98 -3.10 5.82
C VAL A 378 -37.46 -3.44 5.69
N ARG A 379 -37.82 -4.72 5.53
CA ARG A 379 -39.24 -5.16 5.48
C ARG A 379 -40.00 -4.81 6.76
N GLY A 380 -39.35 -4.95 7.92
CA GLY A 380 -39.94 -4.57 9.20
C GLY A 380 -40.22 -3.06 9.32
N LYS A 381 -39.45 -2.21 8.62
CA LYS A 381 -39.68 -0.75 8.57
C LYS A 381 -40.71 -0.33 7.52
N TYR A 382 -40.87 -1.11 6.45
CA TYR A 382 -41.79 -0.84 5.35
C TYR A 382 -42.69 -2.06 5.06
N PRO A 383 -43.70 -2.33 5.90
CA PRO A 383 -44.59 -3.49 5.74
C PRO A 383 -45.65 -3.32 4.63
N ASP A 384 -45.81 -2.10 4.11
CA ASP A 384 -46.82 -1.77 3.11
C ASP A 384 -46.50 -2.43 1.75
N ARG A 385 -47.52 -3.05 1.16
CA ARG A 385 -47.41 -3.74 -0.13
C ARG A 385 -47.29 -2.78 -1.31
N GLU A 386 -47.77 -1.53 -1.18
CA GLU A 386 -47.70 -0.54 -2.25
C GLU A 386 -46.26 -0.17 -2.62
N VAL A 387 -45.34 -0.24 -1.65
CA VAL A 387 -43.91 0.06 -1.83
C VAL A 387 -43.04 -1.19 -1.91
N ALA A 388 -43.63 -2.37 -2.12
CA ALA A 388 -42.90 -3.65 -2.11
C ALA A 388 -41.77 -3.68 -3.16
N THR A 389 -41.97 -3.04 -4.31
CA THR A 389 -40.96 -2.93 -5.37
C THR A 389 -39.77 -2.07 -4.92
N GLU A 390 -40.02 -0.88 -4.37
CA GLU A 390 -38.99 0.00 -3.80
C GLU A 390 -38.24 -0.66 -2.63
N VAL A 391 -38.95 -1.44 -1.81
CA VAL A 391 -38.34 -2.22 -0.72
C VAL A 391 -37.41 -3.29 -1.26
N ALA A 392 -37.83 -4.04 -2.28
CA ALA A 392 -36.99 -5.09 -2.88
C ALA A 392 -35.71 -4.53 -3.52
N SER A 393 -35.80 -3.41 -4.25
CA SER A 393 -34.62 -2.75 -4.83
C SER A 393 -33.70 -2.17 -3.75
N THR A 394 -34.27 -1.56 -2.70
CA THR A 394 -33.53 -1.07 -1.53
C THR A 394 -32.75 -2.19 -0.87
N ILE A 395 -33.37 -3.34 -0.60
CA ILE A 395 -32.70 -4.48 0.03
C ILE A 395 -31.50 -4.92 -0.81
N THR A 396 -31.70 -5.07 -2.12
CA THR A 396 -30.62 -5.48 -3.05
C THR A 396 -29.45 -4.50 -3.01
N GLU A 397 -29.71 -3.19 -3.05
CA GLU A 397 -28.68 -2.17 -3.01
C GLU A 397 -27.94 -2.13 -1.67
N LEU A 398 -28.66 -2.25 -0.54
CA LEU A 398 -28.04 -2.26 0.78
C LEU A 398 -27.18 -3.50 1.01
N GLN A 399 -27.58 -4.66 0.48
CA GLN A 399 -26.77 -5.87 0.51
C GLN A 399 -25.46 -5.68 -0.28
N ALA A 400 -25.52 -5.05 -1.46
CA ALA A 400 -24.34 -4.75 -2.27
C ALA A 400 -23.41 -3.72 -1.58
N ILE A 401 -23.99 -2.69 -0.96
CA ILE A 401 -23.23 -1.72 -0.15
C ILE A 401 -22.54 -2.43 1.00
N TYR A 402 -23.27 -3.23 1.79
CA TYR A 402 -22.73 -3.94 2.94
C TYR A 402 -21.54 -4.82 2.56
N ALA A 403 -21.72 -5.69 1.55
CA ALA A 403 -20.72 -6.63 1.07
C ALA A 403 -19.42 -5.97 0.58
N THR A 404 -19.46 -4.67 0.28
CA THR A 404 -18.28 -3.93 -0.20
C THR A 404 -17.74 -2.92 0.81
N THR A 405 -18.39 -2.68 1.95
CA THR A 405 -18.02 -1.60 2.88
C THR A 405 -17.80 -2.07 4.32
N ILE A 406 -18.43 -3.16 4.74
CA ILE A 406 -18.39 -3.65 6.12
C ILE A 406 -17.98 -5.11 6.11
N PHE A 407 -16.95 -5.45 6.88
CA PHE A 407 -16.37 -6.80 6.92
C PHE A 407 -16.35 -7.32 8.37
N PRO A 408 -17.45 -7.93 8.85
CA PRO A 408 -17.62 -8.32 10.25
C PRO A 408 -16.53 -9.25 10.79
N GLU A 409 -16.18 -10.28 10.02
CA GLU A 409 -15.17 -11.29 10.38
C GLU A 409 -13.77 -10.69 10.52
N ARG A 410 -13.54 -9.56 9.86
CA ARG A 410 -12.29 -8.79 9.91
C ARG A 410 -12.37 -7.59 10.83
N LYS A 411 -13.55 -7.30 11.38
CA LYS A 411 -13.82 -6.11 12.20
C LYS A 411 -13.32 -4.83 11.49
N ALA A 412 -13.50 -4.80 10.17
CA ALA A 412 -12.93 -3.78 9.30
C ALA A 412 -14.06 -2.99 8.64
N ASP A 413 -14.13 -1.70 8.96
CA ASP A 413 -14.99 -0.69 8.37
C ASP A 413 -14.43 0.71 8.69
N TRP A 414 -15.14 1.78 8.33
CA TRP A 414 -14.69 3.15 8.54
C TRP A 414 -14.54 3.56 10.02
N ARG A 415 -15.20 2.85 10.96
CA ARG A 415 -15.19 3.21 12.40
C ARG A 415 -13.84 2.94 13.04
N VAL A 416 -13.10 1.94 12.53
CA VAL A 416 -11.80 1.54 13.09
C VAL A 416 -10.62 2.23 12.41
N TYR A 417 -10.81 2.70 11.17
CA TYR A 417 -9.78 3.31 10.34
C TYR A 417 -9.98 4.82 10.20
N PRO A 418 -9.13 5.65 10.81
CA PRO A 418 -9.18 7.09 10.62
C PRO A 418 -9.06 7.48 9.15
N ASN A 419 -9.73 8.56 8.76
CA ASN A 419 -9.57 9.19 7.45
C ASN A 419 -9.21 10.67 7.63
N ASN A 420 -7.96 11.02 7.32
CA ASN A 420 -7.42 12.33 7.64
C ASN A 420 -7.57 13.36 6.50
N ILE A 421 -8.26 13.03 5.40
CA ILE A 421 -8.36 13.91 4.21
C ILE A 421 -9.29 15.12 4.40
N GLY A 422 -10.11 15.12 5.46
CA GLY A 422 -11.04 16.19 5.80
C GLY A 422 -11.34 16.20 7.30
N HIS A 423 -12.27 17.04 7.74
CA HIS A 423 -12.55 17.28 9.16
C HIS A 423 -14.01 16.97 9.55
N LYS A 424 -14.76 16.20 8.73
CA LYS A 424 -16.17 15.88 9.00
C LYS A 424 -16.34 14.71 9.97
N ASP A 425 -15.95 13.50 9.56
CA ASP A 425 -16.16 12.28 10.35
C ASP A 425 -14.97 11.91 11.25
N TRP A 426 -13.81 12.51 10.98
CA TRP A 426 -12.57 12.40 11.75
C TRP A 426 -11.92 13.79 11.83
N PRO A 427 -11.05 14.07 12.80
CA PRO A 427 -10.47 15.41 12.98
C PRO A 427 -9.61 15.89 11.80
N GLY A 428 -8.89 14.99 11.13
CA GLY A 428 -8.05 15.31 9.97
C GLY A 428 -7.05 16.43 10.22
N CYS A 429 -7.16 17.55 9.50
CA CYS A 429 -6.29 18.71 9.67
C CYS A 429 -6.43 19.37 11.07
N PHE A 430 -7.60 19.25 11.70
CA PHE A 430 -7.87 19.85 13.01
C PHE A 430 -7.15 19.14 14.17
N ARG A 431 -6.36 18.09 13.89
CA ARG A 431 -5.40 17.55 14.87
C ARG A 431 -4.30 18.56 15.25
N CYS A 432 -4.02 19.53 14.38
CA CYS A 432 -3.05 20.61 14.62
C CYS A 432 -3.65 22.01 14.41
N HIS A 433 -4.70 22.13 13.59
CA HIS A 433 -5.39 23.38 13.29
C HIS A 433 -6.63 23.51 14.17
N ASP A 434 -6.44 23.89 15.43
CA ASP A 434 -7.47 23.84 16.48
C ASP A 434 -7.50 25.08 17.39
N ASP A 435 -6.72 26.13 17.08
CA ASP A 435 -6.51 27.31 17.93
C ASP A 435 -5.86 27.04 19.31
N LYS A 436 -5.65 25.77 19.68
CA LYS A 436 -5.01 25.33 20.94
C LYS A 436 -3.50 25.23 20.79
N HIS A 437 -3.02 24.90 19.60
CA HIS A 437 -1.60 24.86 19.29
C HIS A 437 -0.99 26.27 19.19
N LYS A 438 -0.17 26.63 20.18
CA LYS A 438 0.41 27.98 20.28
C LYS A 438 1.94 27.96 20.39
N THR A 439 2.58 28.97 19.80
CA THR A 439 4.00 29.25 20.06
C THR A 439 4.20 29.88 21.43
N ALA A 440 5.45 30.01 21.88
CA ALA A 440 5.78 30.73 23.11
C ALA A 440 5.33 32.20 23.09
N GLN A 441 5.22 32.80 21.90
CA GLN A 441 4.73 34.16 21.68
C GLN A 441 3.20 34.23 21.52
N GLY A 442 2.48 33.11 21.71
CA GLY A 442 1.03 33.04 21.64
C GLY A 442 0.45 32.96 20.21
N GLN A 443 1.28 32.80 19.18
CA GLN A 443 0.79 32.61 17.81
C GLN A 443 0.13 31.24 17.69
N ALA A 444 -1.17 31.24 17.38
CA ALA A 444 -1.96 30.01 17.23
C ALA A 444 -2.00 29.51 15.78
N VAL A 445 -2.15 28.19 15.60
CA VAL A 445 -2.55 27.62 14.31
C VAL A 445 -4.07 27.57 14.26
N ARG A 446 -4.64 28.46 13.44
CA ARG A 446 -6.08 28.74 13.45
C ARG A 446 -6.89 27.65 12.77
N SER A 447 -8.02 27.30 13.37
CA SER A 447 -9.07 26.44 12.80
C SER A 447 -10.19 27.26 12.16
N SER A 448 -10.40 28.47 12.68
CA SER A 448 -11.56 29.32 12.36
C SER A 448 -11.55 29.94 10.97
N ASP A 449 -10.44 29.85 10.24
CA ASP A 449 -10.32 30.36 8.87
C ASP A 449 -10.39 29.23 7.86
N CYS A 450 -11.60 28.77 7.55
CA CYS A 450 -11.84 27.73 6.55
C CYS A 450 -11.25 28.11 5.18
N THR A 451 -11.16 29.41 4.86
CA THR A 451 -10.66 29.90 3.57
C THR A 451 -9.16 29.67 3.36
N SER A 452 -8.43 29.35 4.44
CA SER A 452 -7.05 28.86 4.34
C SER A 452 -6.95 27.51 3.62
N CYS A 453 -8.02 26.70 3.68
CA CYS A 453 -8.04 25.34 3.15
C CYS A 453 -8.96 25.20 1.93
N HIS A 454 -10.17 25.78 2.00
CA HIS A 454 -11.14 25.69 0.91
C HIS A 454 -12.08 26.90 0.88
N THR A 455 -12.63 27.19 -0.30
CA THR A 455 -13.65 28.22 -0.51
C THR A 455 -14.98 27.57 -0.86
N ILE A 456 -16.03 27.76 -0.05
CA ILE A 456 -17.38 27.26 -0.38
C ILE A 456 -17.99 28.15 -1.46
N LEU A 457 -18.19 27.62 -2.65
CA LEU A 457 -18.71 28.36 -3.80
C LEU A 457 -20.24 28.39 -3.80
N ALA A 458 -20.87 27.27 -3.45
CA ALA A 458 -22.33 27.15 -3.33
C ALA A 458 -22.69 26.09 -2.29
N GLN A 459 -23.87 26.21 -1.69
CA GLN A 459 -24.42 25.21 -0.78
C GLN A 459 -25.94 25.25 -0.78
N GLY A 460 -26.59 24.13 -0.46
CA GLY A 460 -28.06 24.02 -0.40
C GLY A 460 -28.61 23.00 -1.39
N SER A 461 -29.77 23.29 -1.98
CA SER A 461 -30.48 22.37 -2.88
C SER A 461 -31.16 23.11 -4.02
N GLY A 462 -31.27 22.48 -5.20
CA GLY A 462 -31.97 23.04 -6.36
C GLY A 462 -31.38 24.40 -6.77
N ALA A 463 -32.24 25.42 -6.93
CA ALA A 463 -31.84 26.75 -7.36
C ALA A 463 -30.81 27.43 -6.45
N ALA A 464 -30.68 27.04 -5.17
CA ALA A 464 -29.64 27.58 -4.28
C ALA A 464 -28.22 27.26 -4.78
N LEU A 465 -28.03 26.15 -5.52
CA LEU A 465 -26.74 25.75 -6.08
C LEU A 465 -26.34 26.55 -7.33
N GLU A 466 -27.28 27.31 -7.92
CA GLU A 466 -27.00 28.22 -9.03
C GLU A 466 -26.33 29.52 -8.55
N LEU A 467 -26.43 29.84 -7.25
CA LEU A 467 -25.85 31.02 -6.64
C LEU A 467 -24.40 30.77 -6.22
N LEU A 468 -23.46 31.09 -7.12
CA LEU A 468 -22.03 30.94 -6.88
C LEU A 468 -21.41 32.21 -6.27
N SER A 469 -20.67 32.06 -5.16
CA SER A 469 -19.85 33.11 -4.55
C SER A 469 -18.37 32.84 -4.75
N ALA A 470 -17.73 33.67 -5.59
CA ALA A 470 -16.28 33.64 -5.75
C ALA A 470 -15.51 34.09 -4.48
N LYS A 471 -16.16 34.86 -3.60
CA LYS A 471 -15.56 35.29 -2.31
C LYS A 471 -15.66 34.21 -1.22
N GLY A 472 -16.38 33.11 -1.50
CA GLY A 472 -16.72 32.11 -0.50
C GLY A 472 -18.01 32.41 0.24
N LEU A 473 -18.66 31.37 0.71
CA LEU A 473 -19.80 31.41 1.62
C LEU A 473 -19.37 30.92 3.01
N LYS A 474 -19.96 31.48 4.06
CA LYS A 474 -19.91 30.87 5.39
C LYS A 474 -20.68 29.55 5.33
N PHE A 475 -20.10 28.47 5.85
CA PHE A 475 -20.79 27.18 5.93
C PHE A 475 -22.10 27.32 6.71
N ALA A 476 -23.20 26.83 6.13
CA ALA A 476 -24.50 26.76 6.76
C ALA A 476 -24.81 25.30 7.06
N HIS A 477 -24.73 24.91 8.33
CA HIS A 477 -25.05 23.55 8.72
C HIS A 477 -26.55 23.28 8.46
N PRO A 478 -26.92 22.20 7.75
CA PRO A 478 -28.31 22.00 7.33
C PRO A 478 -29.25 21.65 8.49
N GLY A 479 -28.71 21.27 9.65
CA GLY A 479 -29.44 21.12 10.91
C GLY A 479 -29.69 22.42 11.68
N GLY A 480 -29.30 23.58 11.15
CA GLY A 480 -29.45 24.88 11.80
C GLY A 480 -28.17 25.39 12.48
N GLU A 481 -28.30 26.43 13.28
CA GLU A 481 -27.17 27.00 14.04
C GLU A 481 -26.71 26.05 15.15
N LEU A 482 -25.40 25.86 15.23
CA LEU A 482 -24.73 25.03 16.22
C LEU A 482 -23.74 25.90 17.00
N ASP A 483 -23.31 25.40 18.16
CA ASP A 483 -22.22 26.01 18.92
C ASP A 483 -20.95 26.12 18.05
N PRO A 484 -20.39 27.34 17.90
CA PRO A 484 -19.16 27.56 17.13
C PRO A 484 -17.93 26.78 17.64
N GLU A 485 -17.94 26.32 18.90
CA GLU A 485 -16.84 25.53 19.47
C GLU A 485 -16.89 24.04 19.11
N LEU A 486 -18.01 23.54 18.59
CA LEU A 486 -18.15 22.14 18.20
C LEU A 486 -17.45 21.86 16.86
N ALA A 487 -16.58 20.86 16.84
CA ALA A 487 -16.05 20.32 15.60
C ALA A 487 -17.10 19.41 14.94
N CYS A 488 -17.07 19.32 13.60
CA CYS A 488 -17.99 18.42 12.88
C CYS A 488 -17.85 16.97 13.39
N SER A 489 -16.62 16.51 13.65
CA SER A 489 -16.33 15.15 14.11
C SER A 489 -16.81 14.85 15.53
N ASP A 490 -17.23 15.86 16.31
CA ASP A 490 -17.83 15.63 17.63
C ASP A 490 -19.26 15.05 17.51
N CYS A 491 -19.92 15.35 16.39
CA CYS A 491 -21.30 14.93 16.10
C CYS A 491 -21.42 13.98 14.90
N HIS A 492 -20.43 13.98 13.99
CA HIS A 492 -20.40 13.16 12.79
C HIS A 492 -19.33 12.07 12.89
N ASN A 493 -19.75 10.83 12.64
CA ASN A 493 -18.88 9.65 12.68
C ASN A 493 -19.16 8.69 11.50
N GLY A 494 -19.81 9.18 10.44
CA GLY A 494 -20.20 8.37 9.30
C GLY A 494 -21.36 7.38 9.53
N GLY A 495 -21.90 7.29 10.75
CA GLY A 495 -22.98 6.39 11.14
C GLY A 495 -24.36 7.06 11.24
N ILE A 496 -25.21 6.56 12.14
CA ILE A 496 -26.57 7.07 12.32
C ILE A 496 -26.53 8.53 12.77
N GLN A 497 -27.10 9.43 11.96
CA GLN A 497 -27.30 10.83 12.31
C GLN A 497 -28.66 11.01 13.00
N LYS A 498 -28.67 11.84 14.05
CA LYS A 498 -29.87 12.12 14.85
C LYS A 498 -30.89 12.96 14.10
#